data_AF-A0A1E4F504-F1
#
_entry.id   AF-A0A1E4F504-F1
#
_cell.length_a   1.000
_cell.length_b   1.000
_cell.length_c   1.000
_cell.angle_alpha   90.00
_cell.angle_beta   90.00
_cell.angle_gamma   90.00
#
_symmetry.space_group_name_H-M   'P 1'
#
loop_
_entity.id
_entity.type
_entity.pdbx_description
1 polymer ?
#
loop_
_entity_poly.entity_id
_entity_poly.type
_entity_poly.pdbx_seq_one_letter_code
_entity_poly.pdbx_strand_id
1 'polypeptide(L)' 'MIKNAALADRLRQTAYFLWEQDGKPEGKSTEYWLRAKDMLQRELAYDRWIAEGAPPDQSDLYWTEAARELDPE' A
#
# COMPACT_ATOMS: atom_id res chain seq x y z
N MET A 1 3.38 11.18 17.87
CA MET A 1 3.31 11.53 16.43
C MET A 1 4.50 10.99 15.60
N ILE A 2 5.24 9.98 16.06
CA ILE A 2 6.48 9.51 15.42
C ILE A 2 6.23 8.58 14.21
N LYS A 3 5.06 7.92 14.15
CA LYS A 3 4.71 6.96 13.08
C LYS A 3 4.71 7.59 11.67
N ASN A 4 4.29 8.85 11.53
CA ASN A 4 4.28 9.53 10.24
C ASN A 4 5.68 9.84 9.70
N ALA A 5 6.63 10.17 10.58
CA ALA A 5 8.00 10.48 10.17
C ALA A 5 8.73 9.23 9.66
N ALA A 6 8.61 8.11 10.39
CA ALA A 6 9.20 6.84 9.98
C ALA A 6 8.60 6.29 8.67
N LEU A 7 7.28 6.44 8.47
CA LEU A 7 6.63 6.06 7.22
C LEU A 7 7.06 6.95 6.04
N ALA A 8 7.18 8.26 6.27
CA ALA A 8 7.66 9.19 5.24
C ALA A 8 9.11 8.90 4.83
N ASP A 9 9.96 8.53 5.79
CA ASP A 9 11.35 8.16 5.53
C ASP A 9 11.45 6.86 4.71
N ARG A 10 10.71 5.83 5.13
CA ARG A 10 10.62 4.55 4.42
C ARG A 10 10.06 4.73 3.01
N LEU A 11 9.03 5.57 2.84
CA LEU A 11 8.48 5.94 1.53
C LEU A 11 9.52 6.55 0.60
N ARG A 12 10.33 7.49 1.11
CA ARG A 12 11.40 8.11 0.32
C ARG A 12 12.46 7.08 -0.07
N GLN A 13 12.87 6.22 0.86
CA GLN A 13 13.85 5.16 0.58
C GLN A 13 13.34 4.19 -0.48
N THR A 14 12.09 3.71 -0.38
CA THR A 14 11.48 2.81 -1.36
C THR A 14 11.34 3.49 -2.73
N ALA A 15 10.88 4.74 -2.77
CA ALA A 15 10.75 5.48 -4.02
C ALA A 15 12.12 5.69 -4.70
N TYR A 16 13.14 6.07 -3.92
CA TYR A 16 14.50 6.26 -4.42
C TYR A 16 15.10 4.95 -4.92
N PHE A 17 14.93 3.85 -4.18
CA PHE A 17 15.42 2.53 -4.57
C PHE A 17 14.79 2.06 -5.89
N LEU A 18 13.46 2.17 -6.02
CA LEU A 18 12.76 1.80 -7.25
C LEU A 18 13.20 2.67 -8.45
N TRP A 19 13.37 3.97 -8.22
CA TRP A 19 13.82 4.91 -9.25
C TRP A 19 15.28 4.64 -9.68
N GLU A 20 16.16 4.33 -8.73
CA GLU A 20 17.56 3.97 -9.01
C GLU A 20 17.67 2.64 -9.75
N GLN A 21 16.88 1.64 -9.34
CA GLN A 21 16.84 0.32 -9.99
C GLN A 21 16.37 0.40 -11.45
N ASP A 22 15.45 1.31 -11.77
CA ASP A 22 14.95 1.52 -13.13
C ASP A 22 15.88 2.40 -14.00
N GLY A 23 17.06 2.79 -13.48
CA GLY A 23 18.05 3.57 -14.22
C GLY A 23 17.85 5.08 -14.13
N LYS A 24 17.17 5.57 -13.09
CA LYS A 24 16.92 6.99 -12.81
C LYS A 24 16.27 7.75 -13.98
N PRO A 25 15.14 7.27 -14.52
CA PRO A 25 14.45 7.98 -15.58
C PRO A 25 14.05 9.39 -15.11
N GLU A 26 14.52 10.42 -15.82
CA GLU A 26 14.16 11.81 -15.56
C GLU A 26 12.68 12.04 -15.85
N GLY A 27 12.02 12.83 -14.99
CA GLY A 27 10.60 13.17 -15.11
C GLY A 27 9.60 12.14 -14.55
N LYS A 28 10.05 10.91 -14.22
CA LYS A 28 9.17 9.87 -13.67
C LYS A 28 9.20 9.73 -12.14
N SER A 29 9.97 10.56 -11.45
CA SER A 29 10.16 10.49 -9.99
C SER A 29 8.84 10.47 -9.20
N THR A 30 7.82 11.20 -9.66
CA THR A 30 6.48 11.20 -9.06
C THR A 30 5.78 9.85 -9.18
N GLU A 31 5.90 9.14 -10.31
CA GLU A 31 5.32 7.81 -10.51
C GLU A 31 5.93 6.77 -9.57
N TYR A 32 7.26 6.79 -9.37
CA TYR A 32 7.92 5.90 -8.42
C TYR A 32 7.53 6.23 -6.97
N TRP A 33 7.32 7.50 -6.65
CA TRP A 33 6.85 7.91 -5.34
C TRP A 33 5.43 7.41 -5.05
N LEU A 34 4.53 7.47 -6.03
CA LEU A 34 3.18 6.91 -5.93
C LEU A 34 3.19 5.38 -5.82
N ARG A 35 4.04 4.69 -6.59
CA ARG A 35 4.24 3.23 -6.47
C ARG A 35 4.74 2.83 -5.09
N ALA A 36 5.75 3.52 -4.57
CA ALA A 36 6.28 3.27 -3.24
C ALA A 36 5.20 3.46 -2.15
N LYS A 37 4.31 4.45 -2.33
CA LYS A 37 3.18 4.69 -1.42
C LYS A 37 2.18 3.53 -1.45
N ASP A 38 1.82 3.04 -2.63
CA ASP A 38 0.92 1.88 -2.78
C ASP A 38 1.52 0.63 -2.12
N MET A 39 2.82 0.38 -2.32
CA MET A 39 3.53 -0.75 -1.71
C MET A 39 3.52 -0.68 -0.19
N LEU A 40 3.83 0.49 0.39
CA LEU A 40 3.79 0.69 1.85
C LEU A 40 2.38 0.56 2.42
N GLN A 41 1.37 1.05 1.70
CA GLN A 41 -0.02 0.91 2.11
C GLN A 41 -0.47 -0.55 2.13
N ARG A 42 -0.09 -1.33 1.10
CA ARG A 42 -0.33 -2.78 1.08
C ARG A 42 0.42 -3.49 2.19
N GLU A 43 1.69 -3.17 2.42
CA GLU A 43 2.50 -3.76 3.49
C GLU A 43 1.84 -3.54 4.86
N LEU A 44 1.37 -2.33 5.15
CA LEU A 44 0.66 -2.02 6.40
C LEU A 44 -0.70 -2.75 6.50
N ALA A 45 -1.44 -2.85 5.39
CA ALA A 45 -2.70 -3.59 5.36
C ALA A 45 -2.47 -5.09 5.58
N TYR A 46 -1.41 -5.65 4.99
CA TYR A 46 -1.03 -7.05 5.13
C TYR A 46 -0.50 -7.34 6.54
N ASP A 47 0.35 -6.48 7.09
CA ASP A 47 0.86 -6.59 8.47
C ASP A 47 -0.30 -6.56 9.47
N ARG A 48 -1.28 -5.68 9.24
CA ARG A 48 -2.52 -5.63 10.02
C ARG A 48 -3.36 -6.90 9.84
N TRP A 49 -3.52 -7.40 8.63
CA TRP A 49 -4.25 -8.65 8.35
C TRP A 49 -3.60 -9.87 9.03
N ILE A 50 -2.27 -9.96 9.02
CA ILE A 50 -1.50 -10.98 9.73
C ILE A 50 -1.65 -10.81 11.26
N ALA A 51 -1.57 -9.58 11.76
CA ALA A 51 -1.75 -9.28 13.19
C ALA A 51 -3.17 -9.61 13.70
N GLU A 52 -4.19 -9.47 12.85
CA GLU A 52 -5.57 -9.87 13.13
C GLU A 52 -5.82 -11.38 12.93
N GLY A 53 -4.77 -12.16 12.65
CA GLY A 53 -4.82 -13.64 12.62
C GLY A 53 -5.24 -14.24 11.29
N ALA A 54 -5.19 -13.46 10.20
CA ALA A 54 -5.41 -13.91 8.82
C ALA A 54 -6.56 -14.93 8.67
N PRO A 55 -7.83 -14.56 8.95
CA PRO A 55 -8.97 -15.46 8.74
C PRO A 55 -9.04 -15.83 7.25
N PRO A 56 -8.73 -17.10 6.87
CA PRO A 56 -8.64 -17.50 5.46
C PRO A 56 -10.02 -17.81 4.84
N ASP A 57 -11.09 -17.78 5.64
CA ASP A 57 -12.41 -18.31 5.29
C ASP A 57 -13.48 -17.21 5.07
N GLN A 58 -13.08 -15.95 4.88
CA GLN A 58 -14.03 -14.86 4.58
C GLN A 58 -13.62 -13.93 3.46
N SER A 59 -12.51 -14.18 2.74
CA SER A 59 -12.07 -13.31 1.64
C SER A 59 -13.14 -13.17 0.53
N ASP A 60 -13.97 -14.19 0.31
CA ASP A 60 -15.04 -14.19 -0.70
C ASP A 60 -16.31 -13.42 -0.26
N LEU A 61 -16.61 -13.41 1.06
CA LEU A 61 -17.77 -12.69 1.62
C LEU A 61 -17.61 -11.17 1.54
N TYR A 62 -16.40 -10.65 1.75
CA TYR A 62 -16.14 -9.20 1.70
C TYR A 62 -16.21 -8.61 0.29
N TRP A 63 -15.93 -9.37 -0.79
CA TRP A 63 -16.13 -8.88 -2.16
C TRP A 63 -17.61 -8.70 -2.51
N THR A 64 -18.49 -9.51 -1.90
CA THR A 64 -19.94 -9.44 -2.15
C THR A 64 -20.63 -8.40 -1.26
N GLU A 65 -20.20 -8.24 -0.01
CA GLU A 65 -20.75 -7.20 0.89
C GLU A 65 -20.27 -5.80 0.52
N ALA A 66 -19.00 -5.61 0.17
CA ALA A 66 -18.50 -4.30 -0.27
C ALA A 66 -19.14 -3.84 -1.59
N ALA A 67 -19.51 -4.77 -2.48
CA ALA A 67 -20.29 -4.46 -3.68
C ALA A 67 -21.74 -4.05 -3.36
N ARG A 68 -22.29 -4.49 -2.23
CA ARG A 68 -23.67 -4.21 -1.80
C ARG A 68 -23.81 -2.91 -1.03
N GLU A 69 -22.74 -2.41 -0.40
CA GLU A 69 -22.73 -1.11 0.26
C GLU A 69 -22.50 0.08 -0.70
N LEU A 70 -21.97 -0.17 -1.91
CA LEU A 70 -21.70 0.87 -2.91
C LEU A 70 -22.90 1.21 -3.82
N ASP A 71 -23.95 0.41 -3.82
CA ASP A 71 -25.18 0.66 -4.58
C ASP A 71 -26.43 0.37 -3.73
N PRO A 72 -26.87 1.32 -2.88
CA PRO A 72 -28.21 1.26 -2.31
C PRO A 72 -29.22 1.65 -3.39
N GLU A 73 -29.97 0.68 -3.91
CA GLU A 73 -31.19 0.91 -4.70
C GLU A 73 -32.15 1.92 -4.05
#